data_AF-A0A951JHY6-F1
#
_entry.id   AF-A0A951JHY6-F1
#
_cell.length_a   1.000
_cell.length_b   1.000
_cell.length_c   1.000
_cell.angle_alpha   90.00
_cell.angle_beta   90.00
_cell.angle_gamma   90.00
#
_symmetry.space_group_name_H-M   'P 1'
#
loop_
_entity.id
_entity.type
_entity.pdbx_description
1 polymer ?
#
loop_
_entity_poly.entity_id
_entity_poly.type
_entity_poly.pdbx_seq_one_letter_code
_entity_poly.pdbx_strand_id
1 'polypeptide(L)' 'MIRRFAVDVVFGRHPGWTQVCASPVLANIASWRALEKAGFEYAGTFESQHGLCRLMVADRAITGRR' A
#
# COMPACT_ATOMS: atom_id res chain seq x y z
N MET A 1 -7.63 8.69 4.55
CA MET A 1 -8.30 8.20 3.32
C MET A 1 -7.75 6.84 2.87
N ILE A 2 -6.45 6.71 2.57
CA ILE A 2 -5.84 5.46 2.05
C ILE A 2 -6.10 4.23 2.95
N ARG A 3 -5.84 4.33 4.27
CA ARG A 3 -6.11 3.22 5.20
C ARG A 3 -7.57 2.76 5.16
N ARG A 4 -8.50 3.72 5.11
CA ARG A 4 -9.95 3.45 5.05
C ARG A 4 -10.33 2.75 3.74
N PHE A 5 -9.71 3.15 2.62
CA PHE A 5 -9.90 2.46 1.35
C PHE A 5 -9.40 1.00 1.41
N ALA A 6 -8.21 0.77 1.97
CA ALA A 6 -7.69 -0.59 2.14
C ALA A 6 -8.61 -1.46 3.03
N VAL A 7 -9.05 -0.92 4.18
CA VAL A 7 -9.89 -1.65 5.13
C VAL A 7 -11.31 -1.86 4.63
N ASP A 8 -12.02 -0.78 4.31
CA ASP A 8 -13.47 -0.83 4.07
C ASP A 8 -13.80 -1.26 2.64
N VAL A 9 -12.94 -0.95 1.67
CA VAL A 9 -13.20 -1.24 0.25
C VAL A 9 -12.46 -2.49 -0.18
N VAL A 10 -11.13 -2.52 -0.07
CA VAL A 10 -10.34 -3.67 -0.56
C VAL A 10 -10.65 -4.92 0.26
N PHE A 11 -10.37 -4.91 1.57
CA PHE A 11 -10.61 -6.06 2.42
C PHE A 11 -12.09 -6.28 2.76
N GLY A 12 -12.89 -5.21 2.79
CA GLY A 12 -14.34 -5.30 2.97
C GLY A 12 -15.05 -6.00 1.81
N ARG A 13 -14.65 -5.73 0.55
CA ARG A 13 -15.24 -6.39 -0.64
C ARG A 13 -14.56 -7.71 -1.00
N HIS A 14 -13.32 -7.90 -0.60
CA HIS A 14 -12.54 -9.10 -0.87
C HIS A 14 -12.00 -9.70 0.45
N PRO A 15 -12.86 -10.33 1.28
CA PRO A 15 -12.48 -10.77 2.62
C PRO A 15 -11.41 -11.87 2.62
N GLY A 16 -11.28 -12.62 1.52
CA GLY A 16 -10.23 -13.62 1.35
C GLY A 16 -8.85 -13.05 0.99
N TRP A 17 -8.75 -11.77 0.63
CA TRP A 17 -7.47 -11.14 0.34
C TRP A 17 -6.72 -10.83 1.63
N THR A 18 -5.46 -11.22 1.69
CA THR A 18 -4.60 -11.07 2.86
C THR A 18 -3.71 -9.85 2.79
N GLN A 19 -3.47 -9.34 1.59
CA GLN A 19 -2.55 -8.23 1.33
C GLN A 19 -3.09 -7.30 0.23
N VAL A 20 -2.66 -6.04 0.27
CA VAL A 20 -2.82 -5.07 -0.80
C VAL A 20 -1.47 -4.41 -1.09
N CYS A 21 -1.14 -4.27 -2.37
CA CYS A 21 0.13 -3.72 -2.83
C CYS A 21 -0.08 -2.40 -3.57
N ALA A 22 0.86 -1.48 -3.40
CA ALA A 22 0.94 -0.24 -4.15
C ALA A 22 2.39 0.02 -4.55
N SER A 23 2.63 0.49 -5.78
CA SER A 23 3.98 0.67 -6.33
C SER A 23 4.19 2.08 -6.89
N PRO A 24 4.13 3.13 -6.05
CA PRO A 24 4.44 4.49 -6.51
C PRO A 24 5.86 4.58 -7.07
N VAL A 25 6.05 5.46 -8.05
CA VAL A 25 7.40 5.82 -8.54
C VAL A 25 8.24 6.32 -7.37
N LEU A 26 9.50 5.87 -7.27
CA LEU A 26 10.40 6.16 -6.15
C LEU A 26 10.60 7.66 -5.93
N ALA A 27 10.68 8.42 -7.03
CA ALA A 27 10.80 9.88 -7.01
C ALA A 27 9.57 10.58 -6.42
N ASN A 28 8.39 9.93 -6.37
CA ASN A 28 7.18 10.50 -5.79
C ASN A 28 7.13 10.31 -4.27
N ILE A 29 7.96 11.09 -3.58
CA ILE A 29 8.13 11.06 -2.12
C ILE A 29 6.81 11.24 -1.36
N ALA A 30 5.98 12.18 -1.82
CA ALA A 30 4.69 12.46 -1.19
C ALA A 30 3.78 11.23 -1.20
N SER A 31 3.72 10.50 -2.31
CA SER A 31 2.85 9.33 -2.46
C SER A 31 3.26 8.19 -1.53
N TRP A 32 4.54 7.79 -1.52
CA TRP A 32 4.95 6.67 -0.68
C TRP A 32 4.98 7.02 0.81
N ARG A 33 5.25 8.28 1.19
CA ARG A 33 5.06 8.73 2.58
C ARG A 33 3.59 8.69 3.01
N ALA A 34 2.64 8.95 2.12
CA ALA A 34 1.22 8.83 2.43
C ALA A 34 0.80 7.35 2.62
N LEU A 35 1.38 6.43 1.85
CA LEU A 35 1.20 4.98 2.03
C LEU A 35 1.79 4.51 3.37
N GLU A 36 3.00 4.95 3.73
CA GLU A 36 3.60 4.64 5.04
C GLU A 36 2.72 5.11 6.20
N LYS A 37 2.21 6.36 6.15
CA LYS A 37 1.26 6.88 7.14
C LYS A 37 -0.05 6.09 7.18
N ALA A 38 -0.42 5.47 6.07
CA ALA A 38 -1.59 4.61 5.99
C ALA A 38 -1.35 3.18 6.52
N GLY A 39 -0.08 2.84 6.82
CA GLY A 39 0.38 1.57 7.37
C GLY A 39 0.84 0.54 6.33
N PHE A 40 1.17 0.99 5.11
CA PHE A 40 1.87 0.17 4.14
C PHE A 40 3.37 0.16 4.48
N GLU A 41 4.01 -1.00 4.32
CA GLU A 41 5.42 -1.25 4.61
C GLU A 41 6.18 -1.47 3.30
N TYR A 42 7.47 -1.12 3.27
CA TYR A 42 8.31 -1.31 2.09
C TYR A 42 8.65 -2.79 1.87
N ALA A 43 8.48 -3.29 0.64
CA ALA A 43 8.80 -4.67 0.28
C ALA A 43 9.90 -4.79 -0.79
N GLY A 44 10.16 -3.76 -1.59
CA GLY A 44 11.18 -3.81 -2.64
C GLY A 44 11.13 -2.66 -3.64
N THR A 45 12.08 -2.63 -4.56
CA THR A 45 12.03 -1.75 -5.74
C THR A 45 12.13 -2.55 -7.02
N PHE A 46 11.51 -2.07 -8.09
CA PHE A 46 11.55 -2.71 -9.40
C PHE A 46 11.36 -1.68 -10.51
N GLU A 47 11.89 -1.96 -11.70
CA GLU A 47 11.71 -1.13 -12.89
C GLU A 47 10.33 -1.35 -13.52
N SER A 48 9.69 -0.27 -13.94
CA SER A 48 8.42 -0.28 -14.66
C SER A 48 8.47 0.65 -15.87
N GLN A 49 7.44 0.64 -16.71
CA GLN A 49 7.29 1.60 -17.81
C GLN A 49 7.22 3.08 -17.35
N HIS A 50 7.01 3.32 -16.05
CA HIS A 50 6.96 4.65 -15.43
C HIS A 50 8.23 5.00 -14.63
N GLY A 51 9.28 4.17 -14.73
CA GLY A 51 10.52 4.26 -13.99
C GLY A 51 10.55 3.38 -12.73
N LEU A 52 11.59 3.56 -11.93
CA LEU A 52 11.85 2.81 -10.70
C LEU A 52 10.72 3.01 -9.69
N CYS A 53 10.03 1.94 -9.34
CA CYS A 53 8.92 1.91 -8.40
C CYS A 53 9.34 1.38 -7.04
N ARG A 54 8.65 1.86 -5.99
CA ARG A 54 8.79 1.38 -4.62
C ARG A 54 7.57 0.53 -4.26
N LEU A 55 7.72 -0.79 -4.24
CA LEU A 55 6.68 -1.71 -3.82
C LEU A 55 6.42 -1.54 -2.32
N MET A 56 5.17 -1.25 -1.97
CA MET A 56 4.70 -1.15 -0.60
C MET A 56 3.49 -2.06 -0.40
N VAL A 57 3.44 -2.74 0.75
CA VAL A 57 2.45 -3.77 1.06
C VAL A 57 1.76 -3.45 2.38
N ALA A 58 0.45 -3.62 2.43
CA ALA A 58 -0.31 -3.61 3.67
C ALA A 58 -0.99 -4.97 3.87
N ASP A 59 -0.74 -5.60 5.01
CA ASP A 59 -1.47 -6.80 5.42
C ASP A 59 -2.87 -6.45 5.91
N ARG A 60 -3.82 -7.39 5.78
CA ARG A 60 -5.18 -7.25 6.31
C ARG A 60 -5.20 -6.95 7.81
N ALA A 61 -4.17 -7.36 8.56
CA ALA A 61 -4.01 -7.05 9.97
C ALA A 61 -3.90 -5.53 10.27
N ILE A 62 -3.66 -4.69 9.25
CA ILE A 62 -3.69 -3.23 9.35
C ILE A 62 -5.01 -2.68 9.90
N THR A 63 -6.08 -3.46 9.78
CA THR A 63 -7.40 -3.20 10.37
C THR A 63 -7.35 -3.04 11.90
N GLY A 64 -6.44 -3.76 12.58
CA GLY A 64 -6.35 -3.84 14.04
C GLY A 64 -5.33 -2.91 14.72
N ARG A 65 -4.39 -2.30 13.98
CA ARG A 65 -3.44 -1.32 14.54
C ARG A 65 -4.20 0.01 14.74
N ARG A 66 -4.47 0.38 16.01
CA ARG A 66 -5.05 1.67 16.43
C ARG A 66 -3.98 2.76 16.42
#